data_AF-A0A8T5RA26-F1
#
_entry.id   AF-A0A8T5RA26-F1
#
_cell.length_a   1.000
_cell.length_b   1.000
_cell.length_c   1.000
_cell.angle_alpha   90.00
_cell.angle_beta   90.00
_cell.angle_gamma   90.00
#
_symmetry.space_group_name_H-M   'P 1'
#
loop_
_entity.id
_entity.type
_entity.pdbx_description
1 polymer ?
#
loop_
_entity_poly.entity_id
_entity_poly.type
_entity_poly.pdbx_seq_one_letter_code
_entity_poly.pdbx_strand_id
1 'polypeptide(L)'
;MSLKERFEDPGSGVRFFATGHPVGAGFNGLLHVRDILLSAYFDGAIGSDDRLLVQVETEPAWQARLYYDLGQDRSIARLKRELEYAADIQTIEAVLHIAAEIAREGRERGHVGAIFVIGDTERVIANSRPIVLNPFEGHSESARDITRPETWETAKEFAQIDGAFIVTGAGIIEAAGRYIDVKSPVELPSGLGGRHLASAAITKETKAVAVTVSETGVIRIFKDGEILLRIGAT
;
A
#
# COMPACT_ATOMS: atom_id res chain seq x y z
N MET A 1 -1.25 -14.72 0.75
CA MET A 1 -0.67 -15.12 -0.52
C MET A 1 0.63 -14.38 -0.80
N SER A 2 1.50 -14.24 0.22
CA SER A 2 2.80 -13.63 -0.04
C SER A 2 3.59 -14.61 -0.91
N LEU A 3 4.43 -14.06 -1.78
CA LEU A 3 5.40 -14.88 -2.49
C LEU A 3 6.36 -15.45 -1.43
N LYS A 4 6.35 -16.78 -1.27
CA LYS A 4 7.37 -17.44 -0.45
C LYS A 4 8.55 -17.73 -1.36
N GLU A 5 9.68 -17.11 -1.04
CA GLU A 5 10.95 -17.48 -1.64
C GLU A 5 11.21 -18.95 -1.34
N ARG A 6 11.36 -19.74 -2.39
CA ARG A 6 11.61 -21.19 -2.28
C ARG A 6 13.08 -21.50 -2.43
N PHE A 7 13.80 -20.69 -3.21
CA PHE A 7 15.17 -20.96 -3.59
C PHE A 7 15.82 -19.73 -4.22
N GLU A 8 17.05 -19.46 -3.84
CA GLU A 8 17.97 -18.56 -4.55
C GLU A 8 19.11 -19.41 -5.09
N ASP A 9 19.38 -19.33 -6.39
CA ASP A 9 20.52 -20.04 -7.00
C ASP A 9 21.82 -19.23 -6.77
N PRO A 10 22.74 -19.72 -5.89
CA PRO A 10 23.93 -18.97 -5.51
C PRO A 10 24.95 -18.99 -6.66
N GLY A 11 24.77 -18.08 -7.62
CA GLY A 11 25.65 -17.95 -8.78
C GLY A 11 25.00 -17.31 -10.00
N SER A 12 23.67 -17.40 -10.13
CA SER A 12 22.93 -16.78 -11.24
C SER A 12 22.13 -15.54 -10.85
N GLY A 13 21.90 -15.31 -9.55
CA GLY A 13 21.04 -14.23 -9.04
C GLY A 13 19.54 -14.46 -9.32
N VAL A 14 19.18 -15.67 -9.75
CA VAL A 14 17.77 -16.05 -10.01
C VAL A 14 17.11 -16.47 -8.70
N ARG A 15 16.03 -15.77 -8.35
CA ARG A 15 15.19 -16.06 -7.18
C ARG A 15 13.89 -16.71 -7.62
N PHE A 16 13.49 -17.78 -6.94
CA PHE A 16 12.26 -18.52 -7.22
C PHE A 16 11.25 -18.27 -6.13
N PHE A 17 10.08 -17.78 -6.56
CA PHE A 17 8.96 -17.52 -5.68
C PHE A 17 7.78 -18.41 -6.06
N ALA A 18 7.05 -18.89 -5.06
CA ALA A 18 5.80 -19.59 -5.27
C ALA A 18 4.68 -18.90 -4.52
N THR A 19 3.51 -18.85 -5.15
CA THR A 19 2.28 -18.44 -4.48
C THR A 19 1.80 -19.57 -3.58
N GLY A 20 1.22 -19.23 -2.42
CA GLY A 20 0.72 -20.25 -1.48
C GLY A 20 -0.64 -20.85 -1.83
N HIS A 21 -1.32 -20.38 -2.88
CA HIS A 21 -2.72 -20.72 -3.21
C HIS A 21 -2.88 -20.83 -4.74
N PRO A 22 -3.87 -21.57 -5.25
CA PRO A 22 -4.11 -21.66 -6.69
C PRO A 22 -4.58 -20.32 -7.29
N VAL A 23 -4.16 -20.04 -8.51
CA VAL A 23 -4.64 -18.91 -9.31
C VAL A 23 -5.97 -19.31 -9.98
N GLY A 24 -6.98 -18.42 -9.97
CA GLY A 24 -8.27 -18.68 -10.62
C GLY A 24 -8.13 -18.84 -12.13
N ALA A 25 -9.03 -19.61 -12.75
CA ALA A 25 -8.99 -19.87 -14.19
C ALA A 25 -9.42 -18.65 -15.05
N GLY A 26 -8.97 -18.62 -16.31
CA GLY A 26 -9.37 -17.63 -17.30
C GLY A 26 -8.79 -16.22 -17.08
N PHE A 27 -9.49 -15.19 -17.57
CA PHE A 27 -9.02 -13.79 -17.52
C PHE A 27 -8.84 -13.27 -16.08
N ASN A 28 -9.61 -13.80 -15.13
CA ASN A 28 -9.45 -13.48 -13.71
C ASN A 28 -8.09 -13.95 -13.15
N GLY A 29 -7.51 -15.01 -13.73
CA GLY A 29 -6.16 -15.48 -13.37
C GLY A 29 -5.07 -14.48 -13.73
N LEU A 30 -5.21 -13.77 -14.86
CA LEU A 30 -4.26 -12.73 -15.28
C LEU A 30 -4.31 -11.50 -14.35
N LEU A 31 -5.52 -11.09 -13.96
CA LEU A 31 -5.69 -10.02 -12.98
C LEU A 31 -5.08 -10.41 -11.63
N HIS A 32 -5.25 -11.66 -11.23
CA HIS A 32 -4.68 -12.18 -9.99
C HIS A 32 -3.14 -12.23 -10.03
N VAL A 33 -2.54 -12.61 -11.16
CA VAL A 33 -1.08 -12.55 -11.36
C VAL A 33 -0.57 -11.13 -11.18
N ARG A 34 -1.22 -10.14 -11.80
CA ARG A 34 -0.84 -8.74 -11.66
C ARG A 34 -0.85 -8.30 -10.19
N ASP A 35 -1.90 -8.65 -9.44
CA ASP A 35 -2.00 -8.27 -8.03
C ASP A 35 -0.90 -8.93 -7.18
N ILE A 36 -0.50 -10.17 -7.50
CA ILE A 36 0.64 -10.87 -6.86
C ILE A 36 1.97 -10.16 -7.18
N LEU A 37 2.19 -9.79 -8.44
CA LEU A 37 3.40 -9.08 -8.84
C LEU A 37 3.51 -7.70 -8.18
N LEU A 38 2.40 -6.97 -8.10
CA LEU A 38 2.35 -5.69 -7.41
C LEU A 38 2.63 -5.87 -5.91
N SER A 39 2.03 -6.87 -5.25
CA SER A 39 2.34 -7.16 -3.85
C SER A 39 3.82 -7.47 -3.66
N ALA A 40 4.38 -8.34 -4.50
CA ALA A 40 5.79 -8.70 -4.43
C ALA A 40 6.73 -7.50 -4.64
N TYR A 41 6.34 -6.55 -5.49
CA TYR A 41 7.09 -5.31 -5.68
C TYR A 41 7.10 -4.46 -4.41
N PHE A 42 5.93 -4.27 -3.79
CA PHE A 42 5.80 -3.45 -2.59
C PHE A 42 6.35 -4.13 -1.32
N ASP A 43 6.33 -5.46 -1.26
CA ASP A 43 6.96 -6.26 -0.21
C ASP A 43 8.50 -6.33 -0.37
N GLY A 44 9.07 -5.67 -1.40
CA GLY A 44 10.50 -5.67 -1.69
C GLY A 44 11.05 -6.98 -2.23
N ALA A 45 10.19 -7.98 -2.50
CA ALA A 45 10.60 -9.26 -3.06
C ALA A 45 11.11 -9.13 -4.50
N ILE A 46 10.57 -8.17 -5.28
CA ILE A 46 11.02 -7.86 -6.64
C ILE A 46 11.24 -6.35 -6.82
N GLY A 47 12.26 -5.97 -7.58
CA GLY A 47 12.62 -4.58 -7.87
C GLY A 47 12.03 -4.06 -9.19
N SER A 48 12.13 -2.75 -9.43
CA SER A 48 11.61 -2.13 -10.67
C SER A 48 12.34 -2.53 -11.94
N ASP A 49 13.59 -3.00 -11.81
CA ASP A 49 14.42 -3.42 -12.94
C ASP A 49 14.42 -4.96 -13.12
N ASP A 50 13.64 -5.68 -12.31
CA ASP A 50 13.58 -7.13 -12.37
C ASP A 50 12.85 -7.61 -13.62
N ARG A 51 13.37 -8.70 -14.18
CA ARG A 51 12.74 -9.46 -15.26
C ARG A 51 12.14 -10.73 -14.68
N LEU A 52 10.83 -10.90 -14.87
CA LEU A 52 10.08 -11.98 -14.27
C LEU A 52 9.62 -12.96 -15.32
N LEU A 53 9.83 -14.25 -15.04
CA LEU A 53 9.15 -15.34 -15.71
C LEU A 53 8.07 -15.87 -14.76
N VAL A 54 6.80 -15.60 -15.07
CA VAL A 54 5.67 -16.08 -14.27
C VAL A 54 5.07 -17.30 -14.94
N GLN A 55 5.08 -18.43 -14.25
CA GLN A 55 4.36 -19.62 -14.67
C GLN A 55 3.04 -19.73 -13.91
N VAL A 56 1.94 -19.79 -14.65
CA VAL A 56 0.59 -19.97 -14.11
C VAL A 56 0.08 -21.32 -14.56
N GLU A 57 -0.39 -22.12 -13.62
CA GLU A 57 -1.05 -23.39 -13.88
C GLU A 57 -2.42 -23.36 -13.18
N THR A 58 -3.49 -23.57 -13.95
CA THR A 58 -4.88 -23.56 -13.46
C THR A 58 -5.60 -24.84 -13.86
N GLU A 59 -6.53 -25.33 -13.05
CA GLU A 59 -7.42 -26.43 -13.44
C GLU A 59 -8.60 -25.92 -14.30
N PRO A 60 -8.99 -26.64 -15.38
CA PRO A 60 -8.35 -27.83 -15.94
C PRO A 60 -7.14 -27.45 -16.84
N ALA A 61 -5.94 -27.84 -16.38
CA ALA A 61 -4.63 -27.85 -17.06
C ALA A 61 -4.30 -26.69 -18.05
N TRP A 62 -4.69 -25.46 -17.73
CA TRP A 62 -4.20 -24.29 -18.47
C TRP A 62 -2.83 -23.90 -17.94
N GLN A 63 -1.82 -23.91 -18.82
CA GLN A 63 -0.46 -23.47 -18.50
C GLN A 63 -0.14 -22.22 -19.31
N ALA A 64 0.17 -21.13 -18.61
CA ALA A 64 0.67 -19.90 -19.22
C ALA A 64 2.06 -19.57 -18.68
N ARG A 65 2.95 -19.15 -19.56
CA ARG A 65 4.23 -18.53 -19.18
C ARG A 65 4.20 -17.09 -19.65
N LEU A 66 4.32 -16.18 -18.70
CA LEU A 66 4.30 -14.75 -18.93
C LEU A 66 5.70 -14.21 -18.66
N TYR A 67 6.20 -13.39 -19.57
CA TYR A 67 7.45 -12.68 -19.39
C TYR A 67 7.14 -11.22 -19.12
N TYR A 68 7.58 -10.71 -17.97
CA TYR A 68 7.45 -9.31 -17.59
C TYR A 68 8.84 -8.70 -17.47
N ASP A 69 9.07 -7.60 -18.19
CA ASP A 69 10.18 -6.70 -17.91
C ASP A 69 9.58 -5.51 -17.15
N LEU A 70 9.75 -5.49 -15.82
CA LEU A 70 9.15 -4.45 -14.98
C LEU A 70 9.67 -3.05 -15.31
N GLY A 71 10.91 -2.95 -15.81
CA GLY A 71 11.51 -1.69 -16.25
C GLY A 71 10.85 -1.13 -17.51
N GLN A 72 10.11 -1.95 -18.26
CA GLN A 72 9.38 -1.56 -19.47
C GLN A 72 7.85 -1.51 -19.26
N ASP A 73 7.34 -1.85 -18.07
CA ASP A 73 5.90 -1.85 -17.81
C ASP A 73 5.37 -0.41 -17.66
N ARG A 74 4.64 0.03 -18.68
CA ARG A 74 4.04 1.37 -18.73
C ARG A 74 3.06 1.61 -17.58
N SER A 75 2.48 0.57 -16.99
CA SER A 75 1.51 0.66 -15.90
C SER A 75 2.21 1.04 -14.59
N ILE A 76 3.35 0.43 -14.28
CA ILE A 76 4.19 0.78 -13.13
C ILE A 76 4.75 2.19 -13.31
N ALA A 77 5.30 2.49 -14.50
CA ALA A 77 5.81 3.83 -14.80
C ALA A 77 4.72 4.91 -14.71
N ARG A 78 3.48 4.60 -15.13
CA ARG A 78 2.34 5.51 -14.97
C ARG A 78 1.98 5.68 -13.49
N LEU A 79 1.88 4.60 -12.72
CA LEU A 79 1.58 4.65 -11.29
C LEU A 79 2.61 5.50 -10.54
N LYS A 80 3.91 5.31 -10.81
CA LYS A 80 4.98 6.14 -10.23
C LYS A 80 4.77 7.62 -10.54
N ARG A 81 4.56 7.99 -11.81
CA ARG A 81 4.30 9.39 -12.19
C ARG A 81 3.06 9.98 -11.53
N GLU A 82 2.00 9.19 -11.36
CA GLU A 82 0.80 9.64 -10.66
C GLU A 82 1.08 9.91 -9.17
N LEU A 83 1.95 9.14 -8.53
CA LEU A 83 2.24 9.25 -7.10
C LEU A 83 3.38 10.23 -6.77
N GLU A 84 4.38 10.37 -7.65
CA GLU A 84 5.54 11.27 -7.51
C GLU A 84 5.15 12.74 -7.34
N TYR A 85 3.99 13.15 -7.87
CA TYR A 85 3.52 14.52 -7.69
C TYR A 85 3.08 14.81 -6.24
N ALA A 86 2.74 13.79 -5.47
CA ALA A 86 2.26 13.92 -4.09
C ALA A 86 3.37 13.74 -3.05
N ALA A 87 4.31 12.82 -3.30
CA ALA A 87 5.37 12.46 -2.36
C ALA A 87 6.56 11.78 -3.04
N ASP A 88 7.68 11.71 -2.33
CA ASP A 88 8.85 10.94 -2.75
C ASP A 88 8.48 9.46 -2.86
N ILE A 89 8.97 8.79 -3.90
CA ILE A 89 8.60 7.39 -4.16
C ILE A 89 8.98 6.46 -3.00
N GLN A 90 10.10 6.75 -2.32
CA GLN A 90 10.55 5.99 -1.16
C GLN A 90 9.56 6.08 0.02
N THR A 91 8.92 7.25 0.21
CA THR A 91 7.86 7.42 1.21
C THR A 91 6.66 6.55 0.89
N ILE A 92 6.22 6.55 -0.37
CA ILE A 92 5.08 5.74 -0.82
C ILE A 92 5.39 4.25 -0.66
N GLU A 93 6.58 3.80 -1.07
CA GLU A 93 7.03 2.41 -0.94
C GLU A 93 7.08 1.99 0.53
N ALA A 94 7.63 2.81 1.43
CA ALA A 94 7.66 2.51 2.85
C ALA A 94 6.26 2.42 3.47
N VAL A 95 5.34 3.34 3.13
CA VAL A 95 3.95 3.28 3.60
C VAL A 95 3.25 2.02 3.08
N LEU A 96 3.46 1.65 1.82
CA LEU A 96 2.86 0.45 1.23
C LEU A 96 3.40 -0.83 1.87
N HIS A 97 4.70 -0.88 2.17
CA HIS A 97 5.30 -1.98 2.90
C HIS A 97 4.68 -2.14 4.29
N ILE A 98 4.60 -1.05 5.07
CA ILE A 98 3.94 -1.07 6.39
C ILE A 98 2.46 -1.47 6.26
N ALA A 99 1.77 -0.96 5.25
CA ALA A 99 0.37 -1.32 4.99
C ALA A 99 0.20 -2.82 4.69
N ALA A 100 1.14 -3.42 3.95
CA ALA A 100 1.18 -4.86 3.69
C ALA A 100 1.42 -5.68 4.96
N GLU A 101 2.32 -5.25 5.82
CA GLU A 101 2.54 -5.89 7.12
C GLU A 101 1.30 -5.81 8.02
N ILE A 102 0.68 -4.63 8.16
CA ILE A 102 -0.57 -4.44 8.91
C ILE A 102 -1.67 -5.35 8.37
N ALA A 103 -1.82 -5.39 7.04
CA ALA A 103 -2.78 -6.24 6.37
C ALA A 103 -2.57 -7.74 6.66
N ARG A 104 -1.31 -8.20 6.70
CA ARG A 104 -0.95 -9.58 7.03
C ARG A 104 -1.19 -9.89 8.50
N GLU A 105 -0.70 -9.06 9.41
CA GLU A 105 -0.82 -9.24 10.85
C GLU A 105 -2.28 -9.16 11.32
N GLY A 106 -3.09 -8.29 10.70
CA GLY A 106 -4.53 -8.19 10.95
C GLY A 106 -5.30 -9.47 10.59
N ARG A 107 -4.78 -10.33 9.71
CA ARG A 107 -5.38 -11.66 9.49
C ARG A 107 -5.04 -12.66 10.58
N GLU A 108 -3.88 -12.51 11.21
CA GLU A 108 -3.37 -13.41 12.25
C GLU A 108 -3.91 -13.04 13.64
N ARG A 109 -4.06 -11.73 13.93
CA ARG A 109 -4.41 -11.19 15.26
C ARG A 109 -5.81 -10.57 15.36
N GLY A 110 -6.56 -10.47 14.25
CA GLY A 110 -7.89 -9.85 14.19
C GLY A 110 -7.89 -8.50 13.45
N HIS A 111 -9.08 -8.03 13.08
CA HIS A 111 -9.30 -6.92 12.13
C HIS A 111 -8.58 -5.60 12.48
N VAL A 112 -7.42 -5.34 11.87
CA VAL A 112 -6.75 -4.03 11.92
C VAL A 112 -6.90 -3.33 10.58
N GLY A 113 -7.46 -2.12 10.60
CA GLY A 113 -7.54 -1.23 9.44
C GLY A 113 -6.80 0.07 9.72
N ALA A 114 -6.08 0.58 8.73
CA ALA A 114 -5.23 1.77 8.87
C ALA A 114 -5.49 2.75 7.71
N ILE A 115 -5.16 4.02 7.93
CA ILE A 115 -5.19 5.06 6.90
C ILE A 115 -3.95 5.95 7.04
N PHE A 116 -3.20 6.08 5.96
CA PHE A 116 -2.05 6.96 5.82
C PHE A 116 -2.37 7.99 4.75
N VAL A 117 -2.29 9.27 5.07
CA VAL A 117 -2.43 10.38 4.12
C VAL A 117 -1.06 11.02 3.94
N ILE A 118 -0.61 11.13 2.70
CA ILE A 118 0.78 11.43 2.34
C ILE A 118 0.81 12.68 1.44
N GLY A 119 1.60 13.67 1.83
CA GLY A 119 1.73 14.93 1.09
C GLY A 119 0.65 15.97 1.44
N ASP A 120 0.78 17.17 0.86
CA ASP A 120 -0.07 18.36 1.11
C ASP A 120 -0.39 18.58 2.60
N THR A 121 0.62 18.36 3.44
CA THR A 121 0.47 18.09 4.88
C THR A 121 -0.23 19.20 5.65
N GLU A 122 0.10 20.46 5.36
CA GLU A 122 -0.56 21.61 5.98
C GLU A 122 -2.06 21.63 5.71
N ARG A 123 -2.45 21.36 4.46
CA ARG A 123 -3.85 21.34 4.05
C ARG A 123 -4.57 20.12 4.61
N VAL A 124 -3.90 18.98 4.70
CA VAL A 124 -4.45 17.78 5.35
C VAL A 124 -4.69 18.02 6.84
N ILE A 125 -3.73 18.65 7.54
CA ILE A 125 -3.88 19.03 8.95
C ILE A 125 -5.05 20.01 9.13
N ALA A 126 -5.19 21.00 8.24
CA ALA A 126 -6.30 21.96 8.29
C ALA A 126 -7.69 21.35 7.99
N ASN A 127 -7.74 20.18 7.35
CA ASN A 127 -8.96 19.41 7.07
C ASN A 127 -9.07 18.16 7.96
N SER A 128 -8.48 18.21 9.15
CA SER A 128 -8.57 17.15 10.13
C SER A 128 -8.46 17.69 11.54
N ARG A 129 -8.79 16.86 12.53
CA ARG A 129 -8.68 17.20 13.96
C ARG A 129 -8.12 16.02 14.77
N PRO A 130 -7.31 16.27 15.79
CA PRO A 130 -6.82 15.20 16.66
C PRO A 130 -8.00 14.56 17.41
N ILE A 131 -8.04 13.23 17.42
CA ILE A 131 -8.97 12.44 18.25
C ILE A 131 -8.28 12.08 19.57
N VAL A 132 -6.98 11.78 19.48
CA VAL A 132 -6.11 11.46 20.61
C VAL A 132 -4.86 12.35 20.57
N LEU A 133 -4.07 12.30 21.64
CA LEU A 133 -2.74 12.92 21.65
C LEU A 133 -1.86 12.31 20.57
N ASN A 134 -1.11 13.15 19.88
CA ASN A 134 -0.22 12.71 18.82
C ASN A 134 1.00 12.00 19.41
N PRO A 135 1.19 10.69 19.18
CA PRO A 135 2.31 9.96 19.75
C PRO A 135 3.67 10.31 19.11
N PHE A 136 3.67 11.02 17.98
CA PHE A 136 4.89 11.46 17.30
C PHE A 136 5.30 12.88 17.69
N GLU A 137 4.51 13.60 18.48
CA GLU A 137 4.82 14.97 18.87
C GLU A 137 6.05 15.03 19.81
N GLY A 138 6.97 15.98 19.55
CA GLY A 138 8.18 16.16 20.36
C GLY A 138 9.33 15.20 20.07
N HIS A 139 9.16 14.26 19.13
CA HIS A 139 10.21 13.34 18.69
C HIS A 139 11.05 13.93 17.53
N SER A 140 12.31 13.51 17.42
CA SER A 140 13.19 13.94 16.31
C SER A 140 12.63 13.50 14.97
N GLU A 141 12.92 14.23 13.89
CA GLU A 141 12.51 13.83 12.53
C GLU A 141 12.97 12.40 12.20
N SER A 142 14.18 12.02 12.59
CA SER A 142 14.70 10.66 12.37
C SER A 142 13.86 9.56 13.03
N ALA A 143 13.23 9.84 14.18
CA ALA A 143 12.36 8.89 14.88
C ALA A 143 10.92 8.88 14.31
N ARG A 144 10.60 9.84 13.44
CA ARG A 144 9.30 10.00 12.78
C ARG A 144 9.38 9.67 11.29
N ASP A 145 10.58 9.43 10.77
CA ASP A 145 10.83 9.13 9.37
C ASP A 145 10.39 7.71 9.03
N ILE A 146 9.32 7.60 8.24
CA ILE A 146 8.72 6.34 7.82
C ILE A 146 9.57 5.60 6.80
N THR A 147 10.51 6.27 6.12
CA THR A 147 11.42 5.61 5.17
C THR A 147 12.47 4.75 5.88
N ARG A 148 12.59 4.92 7.20
CA ARG A 148 13.51 4.17 8.05
C ARG A 148 12.84 2.93 8.63
N PRO A 149 13.38 1.72 8.41
CA PRO A 149 12.82 0.49 8.97
C PRO A 149 12.66 0.49 10.49
N GLU A 150 13.50 1.22 11.22
CA GLU A 150 13.41 1.31 12.69
C GLU A 150 12.11 1.98 13.17
N THR A 151 11.47 2.80 12.34
CA THR A 151 10.21 3.48 12.64
C THR A 151 8.99 2.57 12.45
N TRP A 152 9.13 1.49 11.68
CA TRP A 152 8.00 0.72 11.17
C TRP A 152 7.21 0.01 12.28
N GLU A 153 7.89 -0.63 13.23
CA GLU A 153 7.22 -1.27 14.38
C GLU A 153 6.41 -0.25 15.18
N THR A 154 6.94 0.95 15.39
CA THR A 154 6.23 2.02 16.09
C THR A 154 4.99 2.48 15.30
N ALA A 155 5.12 2.65 13.99
CA ALA A 155 3.99 3.01 13.13
C ALA A 155 2.90 1.92 13.14
N LYS A 156 3.28 0.64 13.12
CA LYS A 156 2.34 -0.49 13.19
C LYS A 156 1.61 -0.56 14.52
N GLU A 157 2.32 -0.38 15.64
CA GLU A 157 1.68 -0.36 16.96
C GLU A 157 0.65 0.77 17.06
N PHE A 158 0.98 1.97 16.58
CA PHE A 158 0.03 3.09 16.56
C PHE A 158 -1.06 2.99 15.49
N ALA A 159 -0.93 2.11 14.50
CA ALA A 159 -1.98 1.87 13.51
C ALA A 159 -3.24 1.20 14.08
N GLN A 160 -3.15 0.70 15.31
CA GLN A 160 -4.30 0.20 16.07
C GLN A 160 -5.17 1.34 16.64
N ILE A 161 -4.65 2.57 16.69
CA ILE A 161 -5.37 3.75 17.15
C ILE A 161 -6.37 4.21 16.08
N ASP A 162 -7.51 4.76 16.51
CA ASP A 162 -8.48 5.34 15.57
C ASP A 162 -7.98 6.66 14.96
N GLY A 163 -8.23 6.84 13.66
CA GLY A 163 -7.81 8.00 12.89
C GLY A 163 -6.66 7.76 11.91
N ALA A 164 -6.30 8.82 11.19
CA ALA A 164 -5.30 8.82 10.14
C ALA A 164 -3.90 9.16 10.65
N PHE A 165 -2.90 8.53 10.02
CA PHE A 165 -1.54 9.06 9.95
C PHE A 165 -1.48 10.15 8.90
N ILE A 166 -0.81 11.25 9.23
CA ILE A 166 -0.45 12.29 8.29
C ILE A 166 1.06 12.26 8.12
N VAL A 167 1.49 11.98 6.90
CA VAL A 167 2.89 11.82 6.51
C VAL A 167 3.23 12.91 5.50
N THR A 168 4.38 13.54 5.66
CA THR A 168 4.90 14.50 4.67
C THR A 168 5.28 13.80 3.37
N GLY A 169 5.42 14.58 2.29
CA GLY A 169 5.94 14.04 1.03
C GLY A 169 7.34 13.41 1.18
N ALA A 170 8.13 13.92 2.13
CA ALA A 170 9.48 13.46 2.44
C ALA A 170 9.53 12.30 3.46
N GLY A 171 8.39 11.79 3.92
CA GLY A 171 8.34 10.59 4.77
C GLY A 171 8.29 10.83 6.27
N ILE A 172 8.27 12.09 6.73
CA ILE A 172 8.11 12.39 8.16
C ILE A 172 6.65 12.23 8.58
N ILE A 173 6.39 11.43 9.62
CA ILE A 173 5.08 11.32 10.26
C ILE A 173 4.86 12.57 11.13
N GLU A 174 3.94 13.45 10.70
CA GLU A 174 3.57 14.63 11.47
C GLU A 174 2.58 14.30 12.58
N ALA A 175 1.63 13.42 12.30
CA ALA A 175 0.62 13.04 13.28
C ALA A 175 0.05 11.65 13.06
N ALA A 176 -0.40 11.03 14.15
CA ALA A 176 -1.30 9.89 14.12
C ALA A 176 -2.57 10.19 14.93
N GLY A 177 -3.63 9.43 14.68
CA GLY A 177 -4.88 9.56 15.44
C GLY A 177 -5.73 10.77 15.07
N ARG A 178 -5.75 11.16 13.78
CA ARG A 178 -6.53 12.31 13.29
C ARG A 178 -7.83 11.90 12.59
N TYR A 179 -8.93 12.53 12.97
CA TYR A 179 -10.19 12.45 12.24
C TYR A 179 -10.13 13.35 11.02
N ILE A 180 -10.38 12.80 9.84
CA ILE A 180 -10.47 13.56 8.60
C ILE A 180 -11.86 14.15 8.47
N ASP A 181 -11.95 15.46 8.27
CA ASP A 181 -13.23 16.14 8.04
C ASP A 181 -13.69 15.91 6.60
N VAL A 182 -14.75 15.11 6.43
CA VAL A 182 -15.35 14.86 5.12
C VAL A 182 -16.32 15.99 4.78
N LYS A 183 -15.88 16.94 3.94
CA LYS A 183 -16.71 18.09 3.53
C LYS A 183 -17.32 17.88 2.15
N SER A 184 -16.58 17.29 1.23
CA SER A 184 -17.04 17.04 -0.14
C SER A 184 -17.71 15.67 -0.30
N PRO A 185 -18.82 15.57 -1.04
CA PRO A 185 -19.38 14.28 -1.41
C PRO A 185 -18.40 13.53 -2.33
N VAL A 186 -18.21 12.26 -2.03
CA VAL A 186 -17.41 11.31 -2.81
C VAL A 186 -18.25 10.08 -3.10
N GLU A 187 -18.15 9.57 -4.31
CA GLU A 187 -18.83 8.35 -4.72
C GLU A 187 -17.87 7.18 -4.55
N LEU A 188 -18.26 6.21 -3.73
CA LEU A 188 -17.47 5.01 -3.50
C LEU A 188 -18.30 3.75 -3.80
N PRO A 189 -17.66 2.68 -4.29
CA PRO A 189 -18.30 1.38 -4.41
C PRO A 189 -18.92 0.93 -3.08
N SER A 190 -20.06 0.24 -3.17
CA SER A 190 -20.73 -0.34 -2.00
C SER A 190 -19.80 -1.28 -1.21
N GLY A 191 -19.87 -1.23 0.12
CA GLY A 191 -19.06 -2.07 1.02
C GLY A 191 -17.75 -1.42 1.49
N LEU A 192 -17.50 -0.16 1.15
CA LEU A 192 -16.38 0.63 1.68
C LEU A 192 -16.83 1.50 2.87
N GLY A 193 -16.18 1.30 4.02
CA GLY A 193 -16.48 2.03 5.27
C GLY A 193 -15.78 3.38 5.45
N GLY A 194 -15.87 3.94 6.67
CA GLY A 194 -15.45 5.32 6.99
C GLY A 194 -14.01 5.70 6.62
N ARG A 195 -13.02 4.81 6.79
CA ARG A 195 -11.62 5.07 6.40
C ARG A 195 -11.45 5.27 4.89
N HIS A 196 -12.24 4.55 4.08
CA HIS A 196 -12.24 4.74 2.64
C HIS A 196 -12.87 6.07 2.25
N LEU A 197 -13.98 6.42 2.90
CA LEU A 197 -14.65 7.72 2.72
C LEU A 197 -13.69 8.87 3.06
N ALA A 198 -13.00 8.78 4.18
CA ALA A 198 -11.98 9.74 4.61
C ALA A 198 -10.87 9.90 3.56
N SER A 199 -10.32 8.78 3.06
CA SER A 199 -9.27 8.79 2.02
C SER A 199 -9.73 9.43 0.72
N ALA A 200 -10.92 9.08 0.23
CA ALA A 200 -11.46 9.70 -0.98
C ALA A 200 -11.73 11.20 -0.76
N ALA A 201 -12.34 11.57 0.37
CA ALA A 201 -12.65 12.97 0.64
C ALA A 201 -11.39 13.84 0.74
N ILE A 202 -10.38 13.40 1.51
CA ILE A 202 -9.17 14.20 1.72
C ILE A 202 -8.34 14.34 0.44
N THR A 203 -8.24 13.27 -0.35
CA THR A 203 -7.49 13.29 -1.62
C THR A 203 -8.23 14.06 -2.72
N LYS A 204 -9.55 14.27 -2.59
CA LYS A 204 -10.31 15.17 -3.47
C LYS A 204 -10.09 16.65 -3.14
N GLU A 205 -9.86 16.96 -1.86
CA GLU A 205 -9.73 18.33 -1.37
C GLU A 205 -8.28 18.84 -1.28
N THR A 206 -7.30 17.94 -1.43
CA THR A 206 -5.87 18.20 -1.31
C THR A 206 -5.11 17.56 -2.45
N LYS A 207 -3.82 17.86 -2.59
CA LYS A 207 -2.91 17.17 -3.51
C LYS A 207 -2.29 15.90 -2.89
N ALA A 208 -2.77 15.48 -1.73
CA ALA A 208 -2.28 14.30 -1.05
C ALA A 208 -2.74 13.01 -1.75
N VAL A 209 -2.04 11.92 -1.44
CA VAL A 209 -2.51 10.56 -1.71
C VAL A 209 -2.83 9.88 -0.40
N ALA A 210 -3.74 8.90 -0.41
CA ALA A 210 -4.09 8.16 0.79
C ALA A 210 -4.02 6.66 0.58
N VAL A 211 -3.35 5.95 1.49
CA VAL A 211 -3.27 4.49 1.53
C VAL A 211 -4.18 4.00 2.66
N THR A 212 -5.19 3.20 2.31
CA THR A 212 -6.10 2.57 3.27
C THR A 212 -5.91 1.07 3.30
N VAL A 213 -5.79 0.51 4.50
CA VAL A 213 -5.88 -0.93 4.76
C VAL A 213 -7.27 -1.24 5.32
N SER A 214 -8.03 -2.09 4.64
CA SER A 214 -9.32 -2.56 5.16
C SER A 214 -9.14 -3.64 6.22
N GLU A 215 -10.16 -3.83 7.05
CA GLU A 215 -10.22 -4.91 8.06
C GLU A 215 -10.11 -6.33 7.47
N THR A 216 -10.37 -6.47 6.16
CA THR A 216 -10.19 -7.70 5.38
C THR A 216 -8.78 -7.83 4.76
N GLY A 217 -7.90 -6.87 5.05
CA GLY A 217 -6.53 -6.75 4.58
C GLY A 217 -6.38 -6.12 3.19
N VAL A 218 -7.44 -5.69 2.52
CA VAL A 218 -7.30 -5.11 1.17
C VAL A 218 -6.73 -3.70 1.28
N ILE A 219 -5.61 -3.47 0.59
CA ILE A 219 -4.94 -2.17 0.52
C ILE A 219 -5.48 -1.40 -0.69
N ARG A 220 -5.74 -0.12 -0.52
CA ARG A 220 -6.17 0.79 -1.60
C ARG A 220 -5.39 2.08 -1.55
N ILE A 221 -5.00 2.57 -2.72
CA ILE A 221 -4.42 3.90 -2.90
C ILE A 221 -5.49 4.79 -3.50
N PHE A 222 -5.73 5.94 -2.87
CA PHE A 222 -6.63 6.98 -3.30
C PHE A 222 -5.86 8.21 -3.77
N LYS A 223 -6.35 8.83 -4.84
CA LYS A 223 -5.84 10.09 -5.39
C LYS A 223 -6.99 10.81 -6.08
N ASP A 224 -7.09 12.13 -5.92
CA ASP A 224 -8.13 12.96 -6.55
C ASP A 224 -9.57 12.49 -6.25
N GLY A 225 -9.78 11.80 -5.11
CA GLY A 225 -11.06 11.23 -4.72
C GLY A 225 -11.40 9.87 -5.31
N GLU A 226 -10.52 9.31 -6.15
CA GLU A 226 -10.72 8.04 -6.85
C GLU A 226 -9.79 6.95 -6.33
N ILE A 227 -10.16 5.68 -6.53
CA ILE A 227 -9.29 4.54 -6.25
C ILE A 227 -8.31 4.38 -7.41
N LEU A 228 -7.05 4.72 -7.19
CA LEU A 228 -5.98 4.58 -8.17
C LEU A 228 -5.50 3.12 -8.27
N LEU A 229 -5.38 2.45 -7.12
CA LEU A 229 -4.90 1.07 -7.05
C LEU A 229 -5.60 0.31 -5.93
N ARG A 230 -5.82 -0.98 -6.18
CA ARG A 230 -6.24 -1.96 -5.18
C ARG A 230 -5.24 -3.11 -5.18
N ILE A 231 -4.76 -3.48 -4.00
CA ILE A 231 -3.88 -4.61 -3.77
C ILE A 231 -4.60 -5.53 -2.77
N GLY A 232 -4.81 -6.79 -3.13
CA GLY A 232 -5.37 -7.76 -2.20
C GLY A 232 -4.33 -8.11 -1.14
N ALA A 233 -4.70 -8.04 0.15
CA ALA A 233 -3.87 -8.65 1.20
C ALA A 233 -3.56 -10.08 0.81
N THR A 234 -2.28 -10.31 0.71
CA THR A 234 -1.71 -11.61 0.58
C THR A 234 -1.82 -12.34 1.91
#